data_AF-A0A8J5QHA4-F1
#
_entry.id   AF-A0A8J5QHA4-F1
#
_cell.length_a   1.000
_cell.length_b   1.000
_cell.length_c   1.000
_cell.angle_alpha   90.00
_cell.angle_beta   90.00
_cell.angle_gamma   90.00
#
_symmetry.space_group_name_H-M   'P 1'
#
loop_
_entity.id
_entity.type
_entity.pdbx_description
1 polymer ?
#
loop_
_entity_poly.entity_id
_entity_poly.type
_entity_poly.pdbx_seq_one_letter_code
_entity_poly.pdbx_strand_id
1 'polypeptide(L)'
;MNSLYNHGLKQTQTISNDLTQFETNLSTSPLSLQGAITTSITAFRKTIKEYGDLVSRDIYDPSYTKNEARLNKFNEDLQRFQSKFDKLKSQRESIIHENNVQDLIGRRHIHNSTTSSDNPYDPAASQQQQQTYMSYQEGMYKEKNTLVKGSEQLDRILEMGQQAFDDIVEQNEVLRKIQGKFEESLVTLGVSRGTIRSIERRAKQDKWLFWGCVVVMLVMFYYIVKFFR
;
A
#
# COMPACT_ATOMS: atom_id res chain seq x y z
N MET A 1 19.07 6.32 0.56
CA MET A 1 18.28 6.84 -0.58
C MET A 1 18.06 5.81 -1.69
N ASN A 2 19.10 5.18 -2.26
CA ASN A 2 18.92 4.24 -3.38
C ASN A 2 18.11 2.97 -3.03
N SER A 3 18.21 2.46 -1.81
CA SER A 3 17.40 1.30 -1.36
C SER A 3 15.91 1.62 -1.34
N LEU A 4 15.52 2.78 -0.81
CA LEU A 4 14.12 3.21 -0.73
C LEU A 4 13.54 3.52 -2.11
N TYR A 5 14.35 4.10 -3.00
CA TYR A 5 13.97 4.28 -4.41
C TYR A 5 13.72 2.94 -5.11
N ASN A 6 14.61 1.96 -4.95
CA ASN A 6 14.44 0.62 -5.51
C ASN A 6 13.23 -0.11 -4.92
N HIS A 7 12.95 0.11 -3.63
CA HIS A 7 11.76 -0.41 -2.98
C HIS A 7 10.48 0.21 -3.56
N GLY A 8 10.43 1.54 -3.70
CA GLY A 8 9.34 2.25 -4.36
C GLY A 8 9.12 1.76 -5.79
N LEU A 9 10.19 1.55 -6.56
CA LEU A 9 10.10 1.04 -7.93
C LEU A 9 9.48 -0.37 -8.00
N LYS A 10 9.86 -1.26 -7.08
CA LYS A 10 9.24 -2.59 -6.97
C LYS A 10 7.76 -2.49 -6.63
N GLN A 11 7.39 -1.62 -5.68
CA GLN A 11 5.99 -1.37 -5.33
C GLN A 11 5.19 -0.85 -6.53
N THR A 12 5.74 0.07 -7.33
CA THR A 12 5.13 0.55 -8.58
C THR A 12 4.87 -0.60 -9.56
N GLN A 13 5.82 -1.52 -9.72
CA GLN A 13 5.67 -2.69 -10.59
C GLN A 13 4.59 -3.65 -10.09
N THR A 14 4.60 -3.96 -8.79
CA THR A 14 3.57 -4.81 -8.17
C THR A 14 2.18 -4.20 -8.34
N ILE A 15 1.99 -2.93 -7.97
CA ILE A 15 0.70 -2.23 -8.12
C ILE A 15 0.26 -2.22 -9.60
N SER A 16 1.19 -1.98 -10.53
CA SER A 16 0.86 -2.00 -11.96
C SER A 16 0.38 -3.37 -12.43
N ASN A 17 1.01 -4.45 -11.96
CA ASN A 17 0.62 -5.82 -12.31
C ASN A 17 -0.71 -6.22 -11.67
N ASP A 18 -0.94 -5.86 -10.42
CA ASP A 18 -2.21 -6.15 -9.74
C ASP A 18 -3.37 -5.40 -10.43
N LEU A 19 -3.11 -4.17 -10.87
CA LEU A 19 -4.08 -3.34 -11.55
C LEU A 19 -4.37 -3.82 -12.98
N THR A 20 -3.39 -4.38 -13.69
CA THR A 20 -3.62 -5.03 -14.99
C THR A 20 -4.37 -6.35 -14.82
N GLN A 21 -4.08 -7.13 -13.78
CA GLN A 21 -4.86 -8.32 -13.45
C GLN A 21 -6.33 -7.99 -13.12
N PHE A 22 -6.55 -6.87 -12.42
CA PHE A 22 -7.89 -6.37 -12.11
C PHE A 22 -8.63 -5.91 -13.38
N GLU A 23 -7.93 -5.28 -14.32
CA GLU A 23 -8.48 -4.92 -15.64
C GLU A 23 -8.90 -6.13 -16.47
N THR A 24 -8.04 -7.15 -16.55
CA THR A 24 -8.32 -8.34 -17.38
C THR A 24 -9.47 -9.18 -16.84
N ASN A 25 -9.67 -9.17 -15.52
CA ASN A 25 -10.65 -10.01 -14.83
C ASN A 25 -11.73 -9.16 -14.15
N LEU A 26 -12.21 -8.10 -14.77
CA LEU A 26 -13.08 -7.14 -14.08
C LEU A 26 -14.33 -7.78 -13.43
N SER A 27 -14.92 -8.79 -14.08
CA SER A 27 -16.13 -9.49 -13.61
C SER A 27 -15.85 -10.65 -12.65
N THR A 28 -14.68 -11.29 -12.74
CA THR A 28 -14.32 -12.52 -11.97
C THR A 28 -13.23 -12.28 -10.94
N SER A 29 -12.66 -11.06 -10.89
CA SER A 29 -11.62 -10.71 -9.94
C SER A 29 -12.14 -11.01 -8.53
N PRO A 30 -11.32 -11.58 -7.65
CA PRO A 30 -11.72 -11.76 -6.27
C PRO A 30 -11.71 -10.39 -5.57
N LEU A 31 -12.57 -10.22 -4.57
CA LEU A 31 -12.59 -9.01 -3.73
C LEU A 31 -11.29 -8.89 -2.88
N SER A 32 -10.50 -9.97 -2.71
CA SER A 32 -9.17 -9.96 -2.07
C SER A 32 -8.20 -9.08 -2.84
N LEU A 33 -8.19 -9.20 -4.17
CA LEU A 33 -7.31 -8.42 -5.02
C LEU A 33 -7.56 -6.91 -4.82
N GLN A 34 -8.81 -6.52 -4.58
CA GLN A 34 -9.16 -5.13 -4.28
C GLN A 34 -8.60 -4.66 -2.93
N GLY A 35 -8.69 -5.52 -1.90
CA GLY A 35 -8.08 -5.27 -0.59
C GLY A 35 -6.55 -5.20 -0.68
N ALA A 36 -5.93 -6.13 -1.41
CA ALA A 36 -4.49 -6.19 -1.63
C ALA A 36 -3.97 -4.92 -2.34
N ILE A 37 -4.64 -4.47 -3.41
CA ILE A 37 -4.30 -3.22 -4.12
C ILE A 37 -4.45 -2.00 -3.19
N THR A 38 -5.48 -1.96 -2.36
CA THR A 38 -5.69 -0.86 -1.40
C THR A 38 -4.55 -0.80 -0.36
N THR A 39 -4.15 -1.95 0.15
CA THR A 39 -3.02 -2.08 1.09
C THR A 39 -1.70 -1.69 0.41
N SER A 40 -1.44 -2.15 -0.82
CA SER A 40 -0.20 -1.84 -1.55
C SER A 40 -0.10 -0.35 -1.92
N ILE A 41 -1.20 0.31 -2.29
CA ILE A 41 -1.26 1.77 -2.49
C ILE A 41 -0.97 2.51 -1.18
N THR A 42 -1.53 2.06 -0.05
CA THR A 42 -1.30 2.67 1.26
C THR A 42 0.16 2.51 1.70
N ALA A 43 0.75 1.34 1.49
CA ALA A 43 2.16 1.09 1.73
C ALA A 43 3.06 1.97 0.85
N PHE A 44 2.73 2.13 -0.44
CA PHE A 44 3.46 3.01 -1.36
C PHE A 44 3.38 4.48 -0.92
N ARG A 45 2.22 4.95 -0.46
CA ARG A 45 2.06 6.29 0.11
C ARG A 45 2.98 6.54 1.30
N LYS A 46 3.13 5.54 2.18
CA LYS A 46 4.08 5.59 3.30
C LYS A 46 5.53 5.65 2.81
N THR A 47 5.91 4.82 1.84
CA THR A 47 7.24 4.85 1.20
C THR A 47 7.55 6.23 0.59
N ILE A 48 6.59 6.86 -0.11
CA ILE A 48 6.76 8.21 -0.68
C ILE A 48 7.01 9.23 0.42
N LYS A 49 6.26 9.17 1.52
CA LYS A 49 6.45 10.08 2.66
C LYS A 49 7.85 9.91 3.25
N GLU A 50 8.28 8.69 3.52
CA GLU A 50 9.62 8.39 4.03
C GLU A 50 10.73 8.83 3.05
N TYR A 51 10.50 8.70 1.74
CA TYR A 51 11.44 9.17 0.72
C TYR A 51 11.49 10.70 0.68
N GLY A 52 10.35 11.39 0.82
CA GLY A 52 10.29 12.84 0.92
C GLY A 52 10.97 13.40 2.18
N ASP A 53 10.81 12.73 3.33
CA ASP A 53 11.48 13.09 4.58
C ASP A 53 13.01 12.93 4.46
N LEU A 54 13.49 11.95 3.70
CA LEU A 54 14.92 11.81 3.40
C LEU A 54 15.42 12.90 2.45
N VAL A 55 14.66 13.22 1.40
CA VAL A 55 15.03 14.25 0.41
C VAL A 55 15.11 15.63 1.07
N SER A 56 14.17 15.96 1.95
CA SER A 56 14.15 17.21 2.71
C SER A 56 15.26 17.29 3.78
N ARG A 57 15.90 16.18 4.15
CA ARG A 57 17.05 16.20 5.06
C ARG A 57 18.38 16.44 4.33
N ASP A 58 18.48 16.01 3.07
CA ASP A 58 19.70 16.09 2.26
C ASP A 58 19.69 17.30 1.30
N ILE A 59 19.09 18.43 1.70
CA ILE A 59 18.89 19.65 0.87
C ILE A 59 20.21 20.20 0.28
N TYR A 60 21.35 19.96 0.92
CA TYR A 60 22.65 20.51 0.51
C TYR A 60 23.47 19.59 -0.40
N ASP A 61 22.93 18.44 -0.82
CA ASP A 61 23.62 17.51 -1.74
C ASP A 61 23.35 17.90 -3.21
N PRO A 62 24.36 17.93 -4.11
CA PRO A 62 24.16 18.11 -5.55
C PRO A 62 23.21 17.07 -6.20
N SER A 63 22.91 15.97 -5.52
CA SER A 63 21.97 14.92 -5.94
C SER A 63 20.50 15.22 -5.57
N TYR A 64 20.24 16.30 -4.82
CA TYR A 64 18.90 16.69 -4.35
C TYR A 64 17.89 16.79 -5.50
N THR A 65 18.23 17.53 -6.57
CA THR A 65 17.35 17.75 -7.73
C THR A 65 16.91 16.45 -8.41
N LYS A 66 17.80 15.45 -8.46
CA LYS A 66 17.49 14.12 -9.01
C LYS A 66 16.51 13.36 -8.12
N ASN A 67 16.70 13.45 -6.81
CA ASN A 67 15.82 12.76 -5.86
C ASN A 67 14.46 13.45 -5.75
N GLU A 68 14.41 14.78 -5.87
CA GLU A 68 13.18 15.56 -5.99
C GLU A 68 12.39 15.16 -7.25
N ALA A 69 13.05 15.08 -8.41
CA ALA A 69 12.40 14.62 -9.64
C ALA A 69 11.83 13.20 -9.51
N ARG A 70 12.54 12.29 -8.82
CA ARG A 70 12.06 10.94 -8.52
C ARG A 70 10.85 10.95 -7.58
N LEU A 71 10.85 11.80 -6.57
CA LEU A 71 9.74 11.97 -5.63
C LEU A 71 8.49 12.49 -6.37
N ASN A 72 8.64 13.47 -7.25
CA ASN A 72 7.55 14.00 -8.06
C ASN A 72 6.96 12.91 -8.97
N LYS A 73 7.81 12.11 -9.62
CA LYS A 73 7.36 10.95 -10.39
C LYS A 73 6.56 9.95 -9.55
N PHE A 74 7.01 9.61 -8.34
CA PHE A 74 6.26 8.70 -7.47
C PHE A 74 4.91 9.27 -7.02
N ASN A 75 4.82 10.58 -6.80
CA ASN A 75 3.53 11.23 -6.50
C ASN A 75 2.57 11.18 -7.70
N GLU A 76 3.07 11.41 -8.91
CA GLU A 76 2.29 11.28 -10.14
C GLU A 76 1.80 9.83 -10.33
N ASP A 77 2.70 8.86 -10.16
CA ASP A 77 2.36 7.43 -10.23
C ASP A 77 1.29 7.05 -9.20
N LEU A 78 1.38 7.58 -7.96
CA LEU A 78 0.36 7.34 -6.92
C LEU A 78 -1.01 7.86 -7.34
N GLN A 79 -1.09 9.11 -7.84
CA GLN A 79 -2.36 9.68 -8.30
C GLN A 79 -2.94 8.90 -9.49
N ARG A 80 -2.07 8.45 -10.40
CA ARG A 80 -2.46 7.60 -11.52
C ARG A 80 -3.02 6.26 -11.06
N PHE A 81 -2.36 5.60 -10.11
CA PHE A 81 -2.84 4.33 -9.56
C PHE A 81 -4.17 4.47 -8.83
N GLN A 82 -4.35 5.51 -8.03
CA GLN A 82 -5.63 5.79 -7.35
C GLN A 82 -6.75 6.02 -8.36
N SER A 83 -6.55 6.93 -9.31
CA SER A 83 -7.56 7.25 -10.32
C SER A 83 -7.94 6.03 -11.17
N LYS A 84 -6.96 5.18 -11.51
CA LYS A 84 -7.19 3.96 -12.29
C LYS A 84 -7.91 2.90 -11.46
N PHE A 85 -7.54 2.72 -10.20
CA PHE A 85 -8.22 1.81 -9.28
C PHE A 85 -9.68 2.21 -9.02
N ASP A 86 -9.96 3.50 -8.81
CA ASP A 86 -11.31 4.00 -8.60
C ASP A 86 -12.20 3.81 -9.84
N LYS A 87 -11.66 4.06 -11.03
CA LYS A 87 -12.35 3.80 -12.31
C LYS A 87 -12.73 2.33 -12.44
N LEU A 88 -11.78 1.43 -12.19
CA LEU A 88 -12.03 -0.01 -12.31
C LEU A 88 -13.02 -0.51 -11.25
N LYS A 89 -12.96 0.04 -10.03
CA LYS A 89 -13.94 -0.23 -8.98
C LYS A 89 -15.34 0.16 -9.44
N SER A 90 -15.51 1.37 -9.99
CA SER A 90 -16.80 1.83 -10.50
C SER A 90 -17.29 0.99 -11.69
N GLN A 91 -16.42 0.62 -12.63
CA GLN A 91 -16.80 -0.23 -13.77
C GLN A 91 -17.24 -1.63 -13.34
N ARG A 92 -16.57 -2.22 -12.35
CA ARG A 92 -17.00 -3.49 -11.78
C ARG A 92 -18.37 -3.35 -11.12
N GLU A 93 -18.56 -2.31 -10.31
CA GLU A 93 -19.83 -2.07 -9.61
C GLU A 93 -20.99 -1.89 -10.60
N SER A 94 -20.77 -1.19 -11.72
CA SER A 94 -21.78 -1.09 -12.77
C SER A 94 -22.08 -2.44 -13.43
N ILE A 95 -21.07 -3.29 -13.68
CA ILE A 95 -21.27 -4.62 -14.25
C ILE A 95 -22.06 -5.51 -13.28
N ILE A 96 -21.70 -5.51 -12.00
CA ILE A 96 -22.42 -6.27 -10.98
C ILE A 96 -23.85 -5.77 -10.84
N HIS A 97 -24.05 -4.45 -10.82
CA HIS A 97 -25.37 -3.85 -10.74
C HIS A 97 -26.22 -4.19 -11.97
N GLU A 98 -25.64 -4.16 -13.17
CA GLU A 98 -26.30 -4.57 -14.41
C GLU A 98 -26.70 -6.05 -14.37
N ASN A 99 -25.82 -6.95 -13.92
CA ASN A 99 -26.15 -8.37 -13.75
C ASN A 99 -27.30 -8.58 -12.73
N ASN A 100 -27.25 -7.89 -11.58
CA ASN A 100 -28.31 -7.96 -10.58
C ASN A 100 -29.65 -7.43 -11.14
N VAL A 101 -29.63 -6.33 -11.89
CA VAL A 101 -30.82 -5.78 -12.54
C VAL A 101 -31.34 -6.74 -13.61
N GLN A 102 -30.46 -7.36 -14.40
CA GLN A 102 -30.82 -8.37 -15.41
C GLN A 102 -31.50 -9.58 -14.77
N ASP A 103 -30.99 -10.03 -13.62
CA ASP A 103 -31.61 -11.10 -12.82
C ASP A 103 -32.99 -10.68 -12.29
N LEU A 104 -33.14 -9.43 -11.82
CA LEU A 104 -34.42 -8.89 -11.32
C LEU A 104 -35.44 -8.63 -12.42
N ILE A 105 -35.00 -8.23 -13.61
CA ILE A 105 -35.86 -8.03 -14.79
C ILE A 105 -36.23 -9.38 -15.41
N GLY A 106 -35.30 -10.33 -15.48
CA GLY A 106 -35.57 -11.72 -15.85
C GLY A 106 -36.63 -12.37 -14.97
N ARG A 107 -36.63 -12.04 -13.66
CA ARG A 107 -37.71 -12.43 -12.72
C ARG A 107 -39.09 -11.84 -13.08
N ARG A 108 -39.13 -10.69 -13.77
CA ARG A 108 -40.39 -10.02 -14.15
C ARG A 108 -41.00 -10.59 -15.43
N HIS A 109 -40.19 -11.04 -16.38
CA HIS A 109 -40.69 -11.57 -17.67
C HIS A 109 -41.35 -12.95 -17.57
N ILE A 110 -40.99 -13.78 -16.58
CA ILE A 110 -41.69 -15.04 -16.32
C ILE A 110 -43.07 -14.79 -15.66
N HIS A 111 -43.23 -13.67 -14.95
CA HIS A 111 -44.48 -13.34 -14.26
C HIS A 111 -45.50 -12.62 -15.17
N ASN A 112 -45.05 -11.99 -16.27
CA ASN A 112 -45.93 -11.22 -17.14
C ASN A 112 -46.72 -12.06 -18.18
N SER A 113 -46.57 -13.39 -18.20
CA SER A 113 -47.40 -14.27 -19.05
C SER A 113 -48.66 -14.79 -18.36
N THR A 114 -48.84 -14.55 -17.06
CA THR A 114 -50.09 -14.86 -16.34
C THR A 114 -50.42 -13.74 -15.36
N THR A 115 -51.22 -12.79 -15.83
CA THR A 115 -52.13 -11.91 -15.08
C THR A 115 -52.01 -12.00 -13.55
N SER A 116 -51.24 -11.09 -12.94
CA SER A 116 -51.33 -10.77 -11.52
C SER A 116 -50.76 -9.37 -11.31
N SER A 117 -51.64 -8.39 -11.22
CA SER A 117 -51.33 -7.07 -10.68
C SER A 117 -50.97 -7.25 -9.20
N ASP A 118 -49.85 -6.68 -8.76
CA ASP A 118 -49.34 -6.72 -7.37
C ASP A 118 -50.13 -5.77 -6.45
N ASN A 119 -51.43 -5.61 -6.71
CA ASN A 119 -52.28 -4.60 -6.09
C ASN A 119 -53.30 -5.30 -5.17
N PRO A 120 -53.17 -5.21 -3.83
CA PRO A 120 -54.01 -5.92 -2.85
C PRO A 120 -55.51 -5.59 -2.88
N TYR A 121 -55.93 -4.68 -3.76
CA TYR A 121 -57.31 -4.20 -3.89
C TYR A 121 -57.91 -4.45 -5.29
N ASP A 122 -57.25 -5.23 -6.15
CA ASP A 122 -57.78 -5.57 -7.47
C ASP A 122 -58.96 -6.58 -7.33
N PRO A 123 -60.19 -6.26 -7.78
CA PRO A 123 -61.37 -7.10 -7.54
C PRO A 123 -61.41 -8.41 -8.34
N ALA A 124 -60.44 -8.65 -9.24
CA ALA A 124 -60.41 -9.83 -10.12
C ALA A 124 -59.94 -11.14 -9.42
N ALA A 125 -59.55 -11.09 -8.14
CA ALA A 125 -58.89 -12.19 -7.42
C ALA A 125 -59.78 -13.39 -7.02
N SER A 126 -61.09 -13.40 -7.34
CA SER A 126 -62.03 -14.40 -6.80
C SER A 126 -62.02 -15.77 -7.50
N GLN A 127 -61.17 -16.03 -8.50
CA GLN A 127 -61.12 -17.33 -9.20
C GLN A 127 -59.78 -18.11 -9.13
N GLN A 128 -58.74 -17.61 -8.45
CA GLN A 128 -57.37 -18.16 -8.58
C GLN A 128 -56.81 -18.94 -7.37
N GLN A 129 -57.66 -19.42 -6.45
CA GLN A 129 -57.22 -20.10 -5.22
C GLN A 129 -56.37 -21.38 -5.43
N GLN A 130 -56.34 -21.97 -6.63
CA GLN A 130 -55.52 -23.16 -6.92
C GLN A 130 -54.11 -22.84 -7.47
N GLN A 131 -53.89 -21.63 -8.00
CA GLN A 131 -52.57 -21.18 -8.47
C GLN A 131 -51.71 -20.57 -7.35
N THR A 132 -52.32 -20.04 -6.29
CA THR A 132 -51.62 -19.41 -5.15
C THR A 132 -50.74 -20.41 -4.37
N TYR A 133 -51.15 -21.67 -4.24
CA TYR A 133 -50.37 -22.69 -3.51
C TYR A 133 -49.09 -23.13 -4.24
N MET A 134 -49.13 -23.20 -5.58
CA MET A 134 -47.92 -23.45 -6.40
C MET A 134 -46.95 -22.26 -6.33
N SER A 135 -47.47 -21.03 -6.30
CA SER A 135 -46.67 -19.80 -6.17
C SER A 135 -45.95 -19.71 -4.82
N TYR A 136 -46.59 -20.14 -3.71
CA TYR A 136 -45.99 -20.10 -2.38
C TYR A 136 -44.84 -21.11 -2.21
N GLN A 137 -45.02 -22.35 -2.70
CA GLN A 137 -43.95 -23.35 -2.70
C GLN A 137 -42.76 -22.89 -3.56
N GLU A 138 -43.03 -22.39 -4.76
CA GLU A 138 -42.02 -21.84 -5.67
C GLU A 138 -41.24 -20.67 -5.03
N GLY A 139 -41.93 -19.79 -4.29
CA GLY A 139 -41.33 -18.71 -3.51
C GLY A 139 -40.37 -19.23 -2.43
N MET A 140 -40.78 -20.25 -1.69
CA MET A 140 -39.99 -20.85 -0.60
C MET A 140 -38.73 -21.57 -1.12
N TYR A 141 -38.83 -22.29 -2.25
CA TYR A 141 -37.66 -22.90 -2.91
C TYR A 141 -36.69 -21.85 -3.46
N LYS A 142 -37.20 -20.75 -4.00
CA LYS A 142 -36.38 -19.63 -4.50
C LYS A 142 -35.71 -18.87 -3.35
N GLU A 143 -36.41 -18.65 -2.24
CA GLU A 143 -35.87 -18.00 -1.04
C GLU A 143 -34.73 -18.82 -0.44
N LYS A 144 -34.91 -20.15 -0.35
CA LYS A 144 -33.86 -21.09 0.04
C LYS A 144 -32.64 -21.00 -0.89
N ASN A 145 -32.86 -20.90 -2.21
CA ASN A 145 -31.76 -20.77 -3.17
C ASN A 145 -31.01 -19.43 -3.03
N THR A 146 -31.72 -18.33 -2.77
CA THR A 146 -31.07 -17.04 -2.46
C THR A 146 -30.30 -17.06 -1.15
N LEU A 147 -30.82 -17.72 -0.11
CA LEU A 147 -30.10 -17.89 1.15
C LEU A 147 -28.84 -18.75 0.98
N VAL A 148 -28.92 -19.81 0.19
CA VAL A 148 -27.76 -20.67 -0.12
C VAL A 148 -26.69 -19.89 -0.89
N LYS A 149 -27.08 -19.12 -1.92
CA LYS A 149 -26.15 -18.26 -2.66
C LYS A 149 -25.53 -17.17 -1.76
N GLY A 150 -26.34 -16.58 -0.88
CA GLY A 150 -25.87 -15.60 0.10
C GLY A 150 -24.88 -16.20 1.10
N SER A 151 -25.16 -17.41 1.58
CA SER A 151 -24.24 -18.16 2.47
C SER A 151 -22.92 -18.46 1.78
N GLU A 152 -22.96 -18.96 0.54
CA GLU A 152 -21.75 -19.26 -0.24
C GLU A 152 -20.93 -17.99 -0.52
N GLN A 153 -21.59 -16.84 -0.73
CA GLN A 153 -20.91 -15.56 -0.90
C GLN A 153 -20.27 -15.06 0.39
N LEU A 154 -20.94 -15.24 1.55
CA LEU A 154 -20.39 -14.89 2.86
C LEU A 154 -19.18 -15.74 3.21
N ASP A 155 -19.24 -17.04 2.97
CA ASP A 155 -18.12 -17.96 3.20
C ASP A 155 -16.90 -17.56 2.37
N ARG A 156 -17.12 -17.19 1.10
CA ARG A 156 -16.06 -16.70 0.20
C ARG A 156 -15.47 -15.35 0.65
N ILE A 157 -16.28 -14.47 1.23
CA ILE A 157 -15.81 -13.21 1.83
C ILE A 157 -15.01 -13.48 3.11
N LEU A 158 -15.43 -14.46 3.91
CA LEU A 158 -14.75 -14.85 5.15
C LEU A 158 -13.39 -15.49 4.87
N GLU A 159 -13.32 -16.44 3.94
CA GLU A 159 -12.07 -17.08 3.49
C GLU A 159 -11.08 -16.05 2.94
N MET A 160 -11.59 -15.11 2.16
CA MET A 160 -10.83 -13.99 1.64
C MET A 160 -10.35 -13.02 2.71
N GLY A 161 -11.19 -12.73 3.71
CA GLY A 161 -10.82 -11.94 4.87
C GLY A 161 -9.71 -12.62 5.66
N GLN A 162 -9.83 -13.93 5.89
CA GLN A 162 -8.82 -14.75 6.53
C GLN A 162 -7.48 -14.70 5.76
N GLN A 163 -7.49 -14.90 4.45
CA GLN A 163 -6.29 -14.82 3.63
C GLN A 163 -5.64 -13.43 3.67
N ALA A 164 -6.44 -12.36 3.61
CA ALA A 164 -5.92 -11.00 3.75
C ALA A 164 -5.35 -10.72 5.15
N PHE A 165 -5.95 -11.29 6.21
CA PHE A 165 -5.39 -11.22 7.56
C PHE A 165 -4.10 -12.02 7.69
N ASP A 166 -4.03 -13.22 7.10
CA ASP A 166 -2.83 -14.04 7.06
C ASP A 166 -1.70 -13.31 6.31
N ASP A 167 -1.99 -12.66 5.19
CA ASP A 167 -1.03 -11.81 4.47
C ASP A 167 -0.54 -10.62 5.33
N ILE A 168 -1.42 -9.98 6.12
CA ILE A 168 -1.05 -8.90 7.05
C ILE A 168 -0.21 -9.42 8.22
N VAL A 169 -0.53 -10.61 8.73
CA VAL A 169 0.21 -11.28 9.82
C VAL A 169 1.58 -11.74 9.32
N GLU A 170 1.69 -12.27 8.11
CA GLU A 170 2.97 -12.63 7.47
C GLU A 170 3.81 -11.38 7.18
N GLN A 171 3.18 -10.28 6.74
CA GLN A 171 3.85 -8.97 6.63
C GLN A 171 4.32 -8.42 7.99
N ASN A 172 3.79 -8.90 9.11
CA ASN A 172 4.27 -8.57 10.44
C ASN A 172 5.66 -9.20 10.72
N GLU A 173 5.97 -10.34 10.10
CA GLU A 173 7.33 -10.91 10.09
C GLU A 173 8.30 -10.05 9.26
N VAL A 174 7.81 -9.43 8.19
CA VAL A 174 8.58 -8.44 7.41
C VAL A 174 8.87 -7.20 8.26
N LEU A 175 7.89 -6.70 9.04
CA LEU A 175 8.10 -5.60 9.99
C LEU A 175 9.12 -5.96 11.08
N ARG A 176 9.08 -7.19 11.60
CA ARG A 176 10.09 -7.70 12.55
C ARG A 176 11.47 -7.81 11.92
N LYS A 177 11.58 -8.27 10.67
CA LYS A 177 12.85 -8.30 9.91
C LYS A 177 13.38 -6.90 9.63
N ILE A 178 12.49 -5.95 9.30
CA ILE A 178 12.85 -4.53 9.15
C ILE A 178 13.29 -3.94 10.48
N GLN A 179 12.58 -4.22 11.59
CA GLN A 179 12.97 -3.78 12.92
C GLN A 179 14.35 -4.33 13.31
N GLY A 180 14.61 -5.62 13.09
CA GLY A 180 15.93 -6.22 13.31
C GLY A 180 17.02 -5.56 12.44
N LYS A 181 16.73 -5.27 11.18
CA LYS A 181 17.64 -4.54 10.28
C LYS A 181 17.81 -3.08 10.69
N PHE A 182 16.79 -2.45 11.26
CA PHE A 182 16.84 -1.08 11.76
C PHE A 182 17.61 -1.01 13.08
N GLU A 183 17.51 -2.04 13.92
CA GLU A 183 18.30 -2.20 15.15
C GLU A 183 19.77 -2.49 14.81
N GLU A 184 20.06 -3.37 13.85
CA GLU A 184 21.42 -3.56 13.30
C GLU A 184 21.95 -2.27 12.66
N SER A 185 21.09 -1.50 11.98
CA SER A 185 21.43 -0.20 11.39
C SER A 185 21.60 0.89 12.45
N LEU A 186 20.84 0.86 13.55
CA LEU A 186 21.02 1.75 14.70
C LEU A 186 22.26 1.40 15.50
N VAL A 187 22.63 0.12 15.56
CA VAL A 187 23.90 -0.36 16.14
C VAL A 187 25.07 0.08 15.24
N THR A 188 24.94 0.02 13.91
CA THR A 188 25.99 0.49 12.99
C THR A 188 26.08 2.03 12.92
N LEU A 189 24.95 2.74 13.00
CA LEU A 189 24.92 4.20 13.09
C LEU A 189 25.30 4.70 14.50
N GLY A 190 25.03 3.93 15.54
CA GLY A 190 25.46 4.19 16.93
C GLY A 190 26.98 4.14 17.09
N VAL A 191 27.66 3.36 16.26
CA VAL A 191 29.12 3.32 16.14
C VAL A 191 29.69 4.56 15.41
N SER A 192 28.86 5.40 14.77
CA SER A 192 29.32 6.68 14.17
C SER A 192 29.81 7.69 15.21
N ARG A 193 29.33 7.62 16.46
CA ARG A 193 29.89 8.45 17.56
C ARG A 193 31.34 8.07 17.90
N GLY A 194 31.74 6.82 17.68
CA GLY A 194 33.13 6.39 17.84
C GLY A 194 34.05 6.99 16.77
N THR A 195 33.58 7.07 15.53
CA THR A 195 34.32 7.71 14.42
C THR A 195 34.35 9.23 14.57
N ILE A 196 33.27 9.87 15.01
CA ILE A 196 33.25 11.33 15.23
C ILE A 196 34.22 11.72 16.36
N ARG A 197 34.32 10.90 17.42
CA ARG A 197 35.27 11.11 18.51
C ARG A 197 36.71 10.75 18.13
N SER A 198 36.91 9.81 17.21
CA SER A 198 38.25 9.49 16.67
C SER A 198 38.77 10.62 15.76
N ILE A 199 37.88 11.31 15.04
CA ILE A 199 38.21 12.51 14.27
C ILE A 199 38.52 13.70 15.21
N GLU A 200 37.72 13.92 16.25
CA GLU A 200 37.99 15.00 17.23
C GLU A 200 39.30 14.78 18.00
N ARG A 201 39.69 13.52 18.26
CA ARG A 201 40.96 13.19 18.93
C ARG A 201 42.19 13.55 18.08
N ARG A 202 42.12 13.38 16.75
CA ARG A 202 43.21 13.75 15.84
C ARG A 202 43.43 15.27 15.81
N ALA A 203 42.35 16.05 15.82
CA ALA A 203 42.44 17.51 15.86
C ALA A 203 43.01 18.06 17.19
N LYS A 204 42.76 17.40 18.32
CA LYS A 204 43.38 17.78 19.61
C LYS A 204 44.86 17.42 19.70
N GLN A 205 45.27 16.28 19.13
CA GLN A 205 46.68 15.89 19.09
C GLN A 205 47.52 16.83 18.20
N ASP A 206 46.94 17.32 17.10
CA ASP A 206 47.63 18.25 16.19
C ASP A 206 48.02 19.58 16.88
N LYS A 207 47.17 20.09 17.77
CA LYS A 207 47.50 21.29 18.57
C LYS A 207 48.74 21.10 19.47
N TRP A 208 48.94 19.89 19.99
CA TRP A 208 50.09 19.59 20.84
C TRP A 208 51.37 19.47 20.01
N LEU A 209 51.28 18.88 18.81
CA LEU A 209 52.40 18.80 17.87
C LEU A 209 52.82 20.18 17.37
N PHE A 210 51.86 21.08 17.09
CA PHE A 210 52.13 22.47 16.75
C PHE A 210 52.91 23.20 17.86
N TRP A 211 52.46 23.10 19.11
CA TRP A 211 53.15 23.72 20.25
C TRP A 211 54.56 23.14 20.47
N GLY A 212 54.73 21.83 20.25
CA GLY A 212 56.04 21.18 20.29
C GLY A 212 57.01 21.76 19.25
N CYS A 213 56.58 21.93 18.00
CA CYS A 213 57.37 22.55 16.95
C CYS A 213 57.78 23.99 17.28
N VAL A 214 56.87 24.79 17.86
CA VAL A 214 57.17 26.17 18.28
C VAL A 214 58.25 26.21 19.35
N VAL A 215 58.20 25.31 20.34
CA VAL A 215 59.23 25.24 21.40
C VAL A 215 60.58 24.82 20.83
N VAL A 216 60.62 23.81 19.96
CA VAL A 216 61.87 23.37 19.30
C VAL A 216 62.49 24.49 18.48
N MET A 217 61.67 25.26 17.76
CA MET A 217 62.14 26.42 16.98
C MET A 217 62.75 27.50 17.89
N LEU A 218 62.11 27.82 19.02
CA LEU A 218 62.65 28.78 19.98
C LEU A 218 63.97 28.31 20.61
N VAL A 219 64.09 27.01 20.90
CA VAL A 219 65.33 26.42 21.41
C VAL A 219 66.45 26.54 20.39
N MET A 220 66.19 26.26 19.11
CA MET A 220 67.17 26.43 18.03
C MET A 220 67.61 27.89 17.90
N PHE A 221 66.69 28.84 17.98
CA PHE A 221 67.03 30.27 17.97
C PHE A 221 67.89 30.67 19.18
N TYR A 222 67.57 30.16 20.37
CA TYR A 222 68.40 30.38 21.55
C TYR A 222 69.83 29.84 21.36
N TYR A 223 69.99 28.63 20.80
CA TYR A 223 71.32 28.07 20.53
C TYR A 223 72.09 28.87 19.47
N ILE A 224 71.41 29.36 18.43
CA ILE A 224 72.04 30.22 17.41
C ILE A 224 72.53 31.52 18.04
N VAL A 225 71.70 32.20 18.83
CA VAL A 225 72.09 33.45 19.51
C VAL A 225 73.21 33.20 20.51
N LYS A 226 73.18 32.09 21.25
CA LYS A 226 74.25 31.72 22.19
C LYS A 226 75.56 31.37 21.48
N PHE A 227 75.51 30.79 20.28
CA PHE A 227 76.70 30.43 19.53
C PHE A 227 77.33 31.62 18.81
N PHE A 228 76.52 32.60 18.37
CA PHE A 228 76.97 33.81 17.69
C PHE A 228 77.27 35.00 18.64
N ARG A 229 77.14 34.81 19.97
CA ARG A 229 77.43 35.82 20.98
C ARG A 229 78.59 35.40 21.87
#